data_AF-A0A7N8Y8D5-F1
#
_entry.id   AF-A0A7N8Y8D5-F1
#
_cell.length_a   1.000
_cell.length_b   1.000
_cell.length_c   1.000
_cell.angle_alpha   90.00
_cell.angle_beta   90.00
_cell.angle_gamma   90.00
#
_symmetry.space_group_name_H-M   'P 1'
#
loop_
_entity.id
_entity.type
_entity.pdbx_description
1 polymer ?
#
loop_
_entity_poly.entity_id
_entity_poly.type
_entity_poly.pdbx_seq_one_letter_code
_entity_poly.pdbx_strand_id
1 'polypeptide(L)'
;MATALSGRNPGGRGPNRSKGRILGIIDAIQDAVGPPKQAAADRRTVEKTWKLMDKVVRLCQNPRLQLKNSPPYILDILPDAYQYLRLILGKYEENQRLTQLSENEYFKVYIDSLMKKSKRAIRLFKEGKERMYEEQSQESFLL
;
A
#
# COMPACT_ATOMS: atom_id res chain seq x y z
N MET A 1 56.96 -15.01 39.44
CA MET A 1 55.64 -15.52 39.88
C MET A 1 54.67 -14.34 39.94
N ALA A 2 53.47 -14.50 39.33
CA ALA A 2 52.15 -13.85 39.51
C ALA A 2 52.01 -12.67 40.51
N THR A 3 51.13 -11.65 40.37
CA THR A 3 49.97 -11.32 39.51
C THR A 3 49.53 -9.87 39.78
N ALA A 4 48.66 -9.36 38.91
CA ALA A 4 48.07 -8.03 38.78
C ALA A 4 47.24 -7.47 39.97
N LEU A 5 46.87 -6.18 39.85
CA LEU A 5 45.51 -5.57 39.89
C LEU A 5 45.61 -4.12 40.45
N SER A 6 44.78 -3.14 40.14
CA SER A 6 43.90 -2.76 39.02
C SER A 6 43.48 -1.31 39.35
N GLY A 7 43.47 -0.44 38.35
CA GLY A 7 43.20 0.99 38.47
C GLY A 7 41.75 1.33 38.84
N ARG A 8 41.59 2.50 39.45
CA ARG A 8 40.35 3.03 40.05
C ARG A 8 40.14 4.45 39.53
N ASN A 9 39.07 4.72 38.77
CA ASN A 9 38.23 5.92 38.96
C ASN A 9 36.93 5.90 38.11
N PRO A 10 35.89 6.67 38.53
CA PRO A 10 34.49 6.50 38.17
C PRO A 10 33.95 7.54 37.18
N GLY A 11 32.71 7.35 36.71
CA GLY A 11 31.94 8.41 36.05
C GLY A 11 30.66 7.90 35.41
N GLY A 12 29.55 7.91 36.15
CA GLY A 12 28.22 7.62 35.63
C GLY A 12 27.58 8.81 34.91
N ARG A 13 26.72 8.53 33.93
CA ARG A 13 25.64 9.43 33.44
C ARG A 13 24.56 8.59 32.75
N GLY A 14 23.31 8.85 33.14
CA GLY A 14 22.10 8.09 32.76
C GLY A 14 21.50 8.43 31.39
N PRO A 15 20.16 8.37 31.25
CA PRO A 15 19.46 7.61 30.20
C PRO A 15 19.23 8.37 28.89
N ASN A 16 19.24 7.63 27.78
CA ASN A 16 19.05 8.17 26.44
C ASN A 16 17.56 8.47 26.16
N ARG A 17 17.24 9.75 26.04
CA ARG A 17 15.91 10.31 25.79
C ARG A 17 15.77 10.63 24.30
N SER A 18 14.66 10.23 23.69
CA SER A 18 14.06 10.88 22.51
C SER A 18 14.91 10.96 21.22
N LYS A 19 14.75 9.98 20.32
CA LYS A 19 14.84 10.18 18.86
C LYS A 19 13.39 10.08 18.35
N GLY A 20 12.77 11.08 17.75
CA GLY A 20 13.29 11.97 16.72
C GLY A 20 12.39 11.78 15.51
N ARG A 21 11.24 12.47 15.54
CA ARG A 21 10.12 12.42 14.59
C ARG A 21 10.51 13.14 13.29
N ILE A 22 11.36 12.53 12.47
CA ILE A 22 11.86 13.09 11.19
C ILE A 22 12.00 11.96 10.15
N LEU A 23 10.91 11.24 9.85
CA LEU A 23 10.85 10.25 8.77
C LEU A 23 9.73 10.55 7.77
N GLY A 24 9.38 11.83 7.60
CA GLY A 24 8.25 12.25 6.75
C GLY A 24 8.65 12.95 5.44
N ILE A 25 9.85 13.53 5.36
CA ILE A 25 10.22 14.44 4.26
C ILE A 25 11.06 13.72 3.19
N ILE A 26 11.80 12.69 3.57
CA ILE A 26 12.70 11.96 2.65
C ILE A 26 11.90 11.12 1.63
N ASP A 27 10.72 10.63 2.01
CA ASP A 27 9.84 9.85 1.14
C ASP A 27 9.17 10.71 0.05
N ALA A 28 9.05 12.04 0.25
CA ALA A 28 8.38 12.93 -0.69
C ALA A 28 9.32 13.46 -1.80
N ILE A 29 10.65 13.45 -1.57
CA ILE A 29 11.62 14.04 -2.50
C ILE A 29 12.16 12.98 -3.49
N GLN A 30 12.13 11.69 -3.14
CA GLN A 30 12.55 10.61 -4.06
C GLN A 30 11.62 10.43 -5.27
N ASP A 31 10.38 10.91 -5.21
CA ASP A 31 9.44 10.87 -6.35
C ASP A 31 9.68 11.97 -7.40
N ALA A 32 10.55 12.96 -7.16
CA ALA A 32 10.62 14.16 -7.99
C ALA A 32 11.77 14.21 -9.03
N VAL A 33 12.83 13.39 -8.92
CA VAL A 33 14.06 13.58 -9.72
C VAL A 33 14.73 12.31 -10.27
N GLY A 34 14.02 11.18 -10.33
CA GLY A 34 14.48 10.00 -11.08
C GLY A 34 13.88 9.98 -12.49
N PRO A 35 14.60 9.51 -13.53
CA PRO A 35 13.93 9.08 -14.76
C PRO A 35 12.84 8.09 -14.34
N PRO A 36 11.62 8.15 -14.93
CA PRO A 36 10.53 7.28 -14.51
C PRO A 36 11.03 5.85 -14.68
N LYS A 37 11.41 5.20 -13.57
CA LYS A 37 11.54 3.76 -13.53
C LYS A 37 10.12 3.32 -13.77
N GLN A 38 9.79 3.02 -15.03
CA GLN A 38 8.54 2.37 -15.38
C GLN A 38 8.37 1.28 -14.33
N ALA A 39 7.38 1.45 -13.46
CA ALA A 39 7.18 0.56 -12.35
C ALA A 39 6.97 -0.81 -12.99
N ALA A 40 8.02 -1.62 -12.96
CA ALA A 40 7.93 -2.97 -13.47
C ALA A 40 6.76 -3.58 -12.71
N ALA A 41 5.80 -4.13 -13.43
CA ALA A 41 4.69 -4.87 -12.83
C ALA A 41 5.21 -6.23 -12.35
N ASP A 42 6.28 -6.19 -11.54
CA ASP A 42 6.90 -7.31 -10.91
C ASP A 42 5.97 -7.89 -9.85
N ARG A 43 6.23 -9.13 -9.46
CA ARG A 43 5.43 -9.86 -8.48
C ARG A 43 5.21 -9.04 -7.21
N ARG A 44 6.25 -8.34 -6.75
CA ARG A 44 6.23 -7.52 -5.54
C ARG A 44 5.25 -6.35 -5.65
N THR A 45 5.23 -5.67 -6.80
CA THR A 45 4.32 -4.55 -7.05
C THR A 45 2.88 -5.03 -7.10
N VAL A 46 2.63 -6.19 -7.73
CA VAL A 46 1.29 -6.79 -7.76
C VAL A 46 0.80 -7.18 -6.36
N GLU A 47 1.64 -7.81 -5.54
CA GLU A 47 1.31 -8.14 -4.14
C GLU A 47 1.01 -6.89 -3.29
N LYS A 48 1.75 -5.80 -3.50
CA LYS A 48 1.46 -4.52 -2.84
C LYS A 48 0.10 -3.95 -3.27
N THR A 49 -0.20 -3.97 -4.58
CA THR A 49 -1.47 -3.50 -5.11
C THR A 49 -2.64 -4.28 -4.53
N TRP A 50 -2.52 -5.61 -4.43
CA TRP A 50 -3.52 -6.44 -3.76
C TRP A 50 -3.74 -5.98 -2.31
N LYS A 51 -2.70 -5.85 -1.48
CA LYS A 51 -2.87 -5.43 -0.08
C LYS A 51 -3.63 -4.09 0.06
N LEU A 52 -3.48 -3.19 -0.91
CA LEU A 52 -4.25 -1.95 -0.95
C LEU A 52 -5.73 -2.21 -1.30
N MET A 53 -6.02 -3.07 -2.28
CA MET A 53 -7.40 -3.47 -2.61
C MET A 53 -8.09 -4.16 -1.42
N ASP A 54 -7.43 -5.09 -0.73
CA ASP A 54 -7.98 -5.76 0.47
C ASP A 54 -8.34 -4.74 1.54
N LYS A 55 -7.49 -3.72 1.72
CA LYS A 55 -7.78 -2.62 2.63
C LYS A 55 -8.99 -1.79 2.18
N VAL A 56 -9.16 -1.53 0.89
CA VAL A 56 -10.35 -0.84 0.37
C VAL A 56 -11.62 -1.66 0.64
N VAL A 57 -11.60 -2.96 0.36
CA VAL A 57 -12.72 -3.87 0.65
C VAL A 57 -13.11 -3.80 2.12
N ARG A 58 -12.14 -3.93 3.04
CA ARG A 58 -12.40 -3.83 4.49
C ARG A 58 -13.01 -2.50 4.91
N LEU A 59 -12.59 -1.40 4.30
CA LEU A 59 -13.16 -0.08 4.56
C LEU A 59 -14.60 0.02 4.05
N CYS A 60 -14.86 -0.56 2.87
CA CYS A 60 -16.19 -0.59 2.26
C CYS A 60 -17.17 -1.51 2.99
N GLN A 61 -16.67 -2.54 3.69
CA GLN A 61 -17.48 -3.43 4.53
C GLN A 61 -18.00 -2.77 5.81
N ASN A 62 -17.62 -1.52 6.11
CA ASN A 62 -18.14 -0.82 7.28
C ASN A 62 -19.66 -0.63 7.15
N PRO A 63 -20.49 -1.17 8.07
CA PRO A 63 -21.94 -1.11 7.95
C PRO A 63 -22.48 0.33 7.96
N ARG A 64 -21.72 1.29 8.52
CA ARG A 64 -22.08 2.70 8.52
C ARG A 64 -22.06 3.34 7.13
N LEU A 65 -21.36 2.74 6.16
CA LEU A 65 -21.25 3.23 4.79
C LEU A 65 -22.53 2.98 3.98
N GLN A 66 -23.39 2.06 4.42
CA GLN A 66 -24.69 1.74 3.81
C GLN A 66 -24.62 1.54 2.27
N LEU A 67 -23.55 0.87 1.79
CA LEU A 67 -23.40 0.59 0.36
C LEU A 67 -24.57 -0.25 -0.15
N LYS A 68 -25.24 0.25 -1.19
CA LYS A 68 -26.32 -0.45 -1.86
C LYS A 68 -25.75 -1.53 -2.77
N ASN A 69 -26.39 -2.70 -2.78
CA ASN A 69 -26.03 -3.83 -3.65
C ASN A 69 -26.56 -3.58 -5.08
N SER A 70 -26.22 -2.44 -5.67
CA SER A 70 -26.57 -2.05 -7.03
C SER A 70 -25.28 -1.85 -7.84
N PRO A 71 -25.24 -2.26 -9.12
CA PRO A 71 -24.11 -1.97 -9.98
C PRO A 71 -23.84 -0.45 -10.09
N PRO A 72 -22.57 -0.01 -10.04
CA PRO A 72 -21.36 -0.77 -9.76
C PRO A 72 -21.19 -1.07 -8.25
N TYR A 73 -21.05 -2.35 -7.86
CA TYR A 73 -20.90 -2.75 -6.46
C TYR A 73 -19.45 -3.11 -6.12
N ILE A 74 -18.76 -2.21 -5.42
CA ILE A 74 -17.32 -2.31 -5.15
C ILE A 74 -16.92 -3.57 -4.37
N LEU A 75 -17.81 -4.09 -3.52
CA LEU A 75 -17.57 -5.29 -2.72
C LEU A 75 -17.61 -6.59 -3.54
N ASP A 76 -18.20 -6.58 -4.74
CA ASP A 76 -18.09 -7.69 -5.70
C ASP A 76 -16.93 -7.45 -6.69
N ILE A 77 -16.82 -6.21 -7.20
CA ILE A 77 -15.84 -5.87 -8.24
C ILE A 77 -14.40 -6.08 -7.77
N LEU A 78 -14.05 -5.68 -6.55
CA LEU A 78 -12.67 -5.80 -6.07
C LEU A 78 -12.24 -7.27 -5.86
N PRO A 79 -13.04 -8.14 -5.21
CA PRO A 79 -12.78 -9.57 -5.19
C PRO A 79 -12.68 -10.22 -6.58
N ASP A 80 -13.57 -9.86 -7.51
CA ASP A 80 -13.54 -10.42 -8.87
C ASP A 80 -12.28 -9.99 -9.63
N ALA A 81 -11.93 -8.70 -9.60
CA ALA A 81 -10.71 -8.19 -10.19
C ALA A 81 -9.46 -8.87 -9.60
N TYR A 82 -9.49 -9.18 -8.30
CA TYR A 82 -8.43 -9.93 -7.63
C TYR A 82 -8.32 -11.38 -8.16
N GLN A 83 -9.44 -12.07 -8.35
CA GLN A 83 -9.43 -13.42 -8.92
C GLN A 83 -8.81 -13.43 -10.32
N TYR A 84 -9.21 -12.50 -11.19
CA TYR A 84 -8.60 -12.38 -12.53
C TYR A 84 -7.10 -12.10 -12.46
N LEU A 85 -6.66 -11.24 -11.55
CA LEU A 85 -5.24 -10.93 -11.40
C LEU A 85 -4.42 -12.15 -10.93
N ARG A 86 -4.96 -12.96 -10.01
CA ARG A 86 -4.34 -14.23 -9.61
C ARG A 86 -4.26 -15.21 -10.77
N LEU A 87 -5.32 -15.33 -11.57
CA LEU A 87 -5.34 -16.23 -12.73
C LEU A 87 -4.28 -15.83 -13.76
N ILE A 88 -4.12 -14.53 -14.03
CA ILE A 88 -3.06 -14.03 -14.91
C ILE A 88 -1.69 -14.38 -14.33
N LEU A 89 -1.42 -14.03 -13.07
CA LEU A 89 -0.12 -14.34 -12.44
C LEU A 89 0.19 -15.84 -12.45
N GLY A 90 -0.77 -16.69 -12.07
CA GLY A 90 -0.60 -18.15 -12.05
C GLY A 90 -0.25 -18.71 -13.42
N LYS A 91 -0.99 -18.31 -14.48
CA LYS A 91 -0.70 -18.75 -15.85
C LYS A 91 0.70 -18.37 -16.33
N TYR A 92 1.18 -17.17 -16.01
CA TYR A 92 2.51 -16.73 -16.42
C TYR A 92 3.63 -17.31 -15.54
N GLU A 93 3.35 -17.62 -14.28
CA GLU A 93 4.28 -18.32 -13.38
C GLU A 93 4.47 -19.78 -13.81
N GLU A 94 3.39 -20.52 -14.07
CA GLU A 94 3.42 -21.91 -14.56
C GLU A 94 4.21 -22.06 -15.86
N ASN A 95 4.09 -21.09 -16.77
CA ASN A 95 4.79 -21.09 -18.05
C ASN A 95 6.21 -20.49 -17.98
N GLN A 96 6.69 -20.06 -16.80
CA GLN A 96 7.97 -19.34 -16.61
C GLN A 96 8.09 -18.05 -17.45
N ARG A 97 6.97 -17.37 -17.70
CA ARG A 97 6.86 -16.15 -18.55
C ARG A 97 6.64 -14.87 -17.75
N LEU A 98 6.95 -14.85 -16.44
CA LEU A 98 6.74 -13.67 -15.59
C LEU A 98 7.47 -12.42 -16.09
N THR A 99 8.67 -12.56 -16.65
CA THR A 99 9.41 -11.44 -17.26
C THR A 99 8.59 -10.81 -18.39
N GLN A 100 8.02 -11.63 -19.29
CA GLN A 100 7.18 -11.15 -20.38
C GLN A 100 5.91 -10.44 -19.87
N LEU A 101 5.29 -10.94 -18.80
CA LEU A 101 4.15 -10.26 -18.18
C LEU A 101 4.55 -8.88 -17.63
N SER A 102 5.70 -8.80 -16.96
CA SER A 102 6.19 -7.54 -16.38
C SER A 102 6.59 -6.51 -17.43
N GLU A 103 6.94 -6.96 -18.64
CA GLU A 103 7.27 -6.12 -19.79
C GLU A 103 6.03 -5.71 -20.60
N ASN A 104 4.88 -6.32 -20.37
CA ASN A 104 3.64 -5.99 -21.07
C ASN A 104 3.16 -4.58 -20.69
N GLU A 105 3.12 -3.67 -21.67
CA GLU A 105 2.74 -2.26 -21.48
C GLU A 105 1.36 -2.09 -20.85
N TYR A 106 0.36 -2.85 -21.31
CA TYR A 106 -0.98 -2.79 -20.75
C TYR A 106 -1.00 -3.23 -19.28
N PHE A 107 -0.30 -4.32 -18.94
CA PHE A 107 -0.24 -4.82 -17.58
C PHE A 107 0.44 -3.82 -16.63
N LYS A 108 1.52 -3.16 -17.07
CA LYS A 108 2.15 -2.06 -16.31
C LYS A 108 1.16 -0.95 -16.01
N VAL A 109 0.47 -0.43 -17.03
CA VAL A 109 -0.51 0.65 -16.88
C VAL A 109 -1.67 0.21 -16.00
N TYR A 110 -2.15 -1.02 -16.15
CA TYR A 110 -3.23 -1.58 -15.35
C TYR A 110 -2.87 -1.64 -13.86
N ILE A 111 -1.70 -2.21 -13.52
CA ILE A 111 -1.24 -2.34 -12.13
C ILE A 111 -0.99 -0.96 -11.49
N ASP A 112 -0.38 -0.03 -12.22
CA ASP A 112 -0.17 1.34 -11.74
C ASP A 112 -1.50 2.07 -11.49
N SER A 113 -2.44 1.97 -12.43
CA SER A 113 -3.78 2.55 -12.31
C SER A 113 -4.54 1.98 -11.11
N LEU A 114 -4.53 0.66 -10.95
CA LEU A 114 -5.18 -0.04 -9.84
C LEU A 114 -4.57 0.36 -8.49
N MET A 115 -3.25 0.48 -8.42
CA MET A 115 -2.55 0.96 -7.22
C MET A 115 -2.94 2.39 -6.88
N LYS A 116 -2.93 3.30 -7.86
CA LYS A 116 -3.29 4.72 -7.67
C LYS A 116 -4.74 4.87 -7.21
N LYS A 117 -5.68 4.17 -7.83
CA LYS A 117 -7.09 4.19 -7.44
C LYS A 117 -7.31 3.64 -6.03
N SER A 118 -6.64 2.53 -5.69
CA SER A 118 -6.73 1.96 -4.34
C SER A 118 -6.18 2.92 -3.27
N LYS A 119 -5.04 3.58 -3.54
CA LYS A 119 -4.48 4.62 -2.65
C LYS A 119 -5.44 5.80 -2.49
N ARG A 120 -6.05 6.26 -3.59
CA ARG A 120 -7.04 7.35 -3.57
C ARG A 120 -8.26 6.97 -2.73
N ALA A 121 -8.84 5.80 -2.93
CA ALA A 121 -9.97 5.31 -2.13
C ALA A 121 -9.61 5.26 -0.63
N ILE A 122 -8.46 4.69 -0.26
CA ILE A 122 -7.98 4.69 1.14
C ILE A 122 -7.84 6.12 1.70
N ARG A 123 -7.39 7.06 0.88
CA ARG A 123 -7.25 8.48 1.28
C ARG A 123 -8.61 9.14 1.52
N LEU A 124 -9.60 8.89 0.67
CA LEU A 124 -10.99 9.35 0.86
C LEU A 124 -11.53 8.90 2.22
N PHE A 125 -11.37 7.62 2.58
CA PHE A 125 -11.78 7.13 3.90
C PHE A 125 -11.08 7.84 5.07
N LYS A 126 -9.80 8.19 4.91
CA LYS A 126 -9.02 8.88 5.94
C LYS A 126 -9.41 10.36 6.10
N GLU A 127 -9.66 11.05 4.99
CA GLU A 127 -9.95 12.49 4.95
C GLU A 127 -11.44 12.79 5.18
N GLY A 128 -12.32 11.96 4.63
CA GLY A 128 -13.76 12.05 4.80
C GLY A 128 -14.20 11.74 6.23
N LYS A 129 -13.55 10.79 6.91
CA LYS A 129 -13.89 10.34 8.29
C LYS A 129 -15.39 10.07 8.43
N GLU A 130 -16.08 10.84 9.28
CA GLU A 130 -17.52 10.70 9.52
C GLU A 130 -18.36 11.06 8.29
N ARG A 131 -17.90 11.97 7.44
CA ARG A 131 -18.61 12.40 6.23
C ARG A 131 -18.77 11.27 5.22
N MET A 132 -17.88 10.27 5.22
CA MET A 132 -18.03 9.09 4.36
C MET A 132 -19.31 8.30 4.65
N TYR A 133 -19.82 8.37 5.88
CA TYR A 133 -20.98 7.61 6.33
C TYR A 133 -22.30 8.40 6.21
N GLU A 134 -22.23 9.65 5.75
CA GLU A 134 -23.40 10.45 5.42
C GLU A 134 -23.81 10.11 3.99
N GLU A 135 -24.98 9.46 3.82
CA GLU A 135 -25.45 8.90 2.53
C GLU A 135 -25.57 9.94 1.38
N GLN A 136 -25.56 11.23 1.70
CA GLN A 136 -25.63 12.36 0.75
C GLN A 136 -24.33 13.16 0.62
N SER A 137 -23.25 12.74 1.27
CA SER A 137 -21.98 13.47 1.14
C SER A 137 -21.39 13.29 -0.26
N GLN A 138 -20.75 14.33 -0.78
CA GLN A 138 -20.02 14.25 -2.05
C GLN A 138 -18.93 13.16 -2.01
N GLU A 139 -18.37 12.88 -0.83
CA GLU A 139 -17.30 11.88 -0.66
C GLU A 139 -17.81 10.44 -0.86
N SER A 140 -19.05 10.14 -0.48
CA SER A 140 -19.69 8.83 -0.68
C SER A 140 -19.97 8.54 -2.15
N PHE A 141 -20.23 9.57 -2.96
CA PHE A 141 -20.40 9.44 -4.42
C PHE A 141 -19.08 9.25 -5.19
N LEU A 142 -17.92 9.46 -4.55
CA LEU A 142 -16.60 9.35 -5.18
C LEU A 142 -15.95 7.97 -5.04
N LEU A 143 -16.56 7.05 -4.29
CA LEU A 143 -16.17 5.64 -4.19
C LEU A 143 -16.62 4.85 -5.43
#